data_AF-A0A4J1ZSQ4-F1
#
_entry.id   AF-A0A4J1ZSQ4-F1
#
_cell.length_a   1.000
_cell.length_b   1.000
_cell.length_c   1.000
_cell.angle_alpha   90.00
_cell.angle_beta   90.00
_cell.angle_gamma   90.00
#
_symmetry.space_group_name_H-M   'P 1'
#
loop_
_entity.id
_entity.type
_entity.pdbx_description
1 polymer ?
#
loop_
_entity_poly.entity_id
_entity_poly.type
_entity_poly.pdbx_seq_one_letter_code
_entity_poly.pdbx_strand_id
1 'polypeptide(L)'
;MNQFHRKSHEYKAIKRYWKLIQQDSRKLSDKRFYRPTFRMHLTNKEILDKLLSYSQDLKHHYQLYQLLLFHFQNKEPEKFFGLIEDNLKQVHPLFQTVFKTFLKDKEKIVNALQLHYSNAKLEATNNLIKLIKRNAFGFRNFENFKKRIFIALNIKKERTKFVLSQA
;
A
#
# COMPACT_ATOMS: atom_id res chain seq x y z
N MET A 1 4.74 18.28 -7.58
CA MET A 1 3.33 18.66 -7.83
C MET A 1 3.04 20.12 -7.52
N ASN A 2 3.45 20.66 -6.36
CA ASN A 2 3.16 22.06 -5.98
C ASN A 2 3.96 23.12 -6.77
N GLN A 3 4.98 22.71 -7.52
CA GLN A 3 5.78 23.59 -8.39
C GLN A 3 5.03 23.99 -9.67
N PHE A 4 4.05 23.20 -10.12
CA PHE A 4 3.26 23.53 -11.30
C PHE A 4 2.12 24.47 -10.95
N HIS A 5 1.88 25.47 -11.81
CA HIS A 5 0.73 26.34 -11.66
C HIS A 5 -0.58 25.53 -11.73
N ARG A 6 -1.54 25.76 -10.84
CA ARG A 6 -2.77 24.93 -10.72
C ARG A 6 -3.62 24.88 -11.99
N LYS A 7 -3.52 25.89 -12.87
CA LYS A 7 -4.25 25.92 -14.15
C LYS A 7 -3.50 25.25 -15.31
N SER A 8 -2.21 24.92 -15.12
CA SER A 8 -1.35 24.29 -16.13
C SER A 8 -1.88 22.92 -16.56
N HIS A 9 -1.52 22.51 -17.78
CA HIS A 9 -1.90 21.21 -18.32
C HIS A 9 -1.25 20.08 -17.52
N GLU A 10 0.03 20.24 -17.19
CA GLU A 10 0.88 19.33 -16.44
C GLU A 10 0.29 19.05 -15.06
N TYR A 11 -0.10 20.09 -14.32
CA TYR A 11 -0.74 19.92 -13.02
C TYR A 11 -2.04 19.12 -13.13
N LYS A 12 -2.90 19.45 -14.11
CA LYS A 12 -4.18 18.75 -14.32
C LYS A 12 -3.96 17.30 -14.73
N ALA A 13 -2.96 17.02 -15.57
CA ALA A 13 -2.62 15.68 -16.03
C ALA A 13 -2.10 14.83 -14.87
N ILE A 14 -1.08 15.30 -14.14
CA ILE A 14 -0.54 14.60 -12.97
C ILE A 14 -1.62 14.37 -11.92
N LYS A 15 -2.42 15.40 -11.61
CA LYS A 15 -3.51 15.29 -10.64
C LYS A 15 -4.62 14.34 -11.06
N ARG A 16 -4.92 14.22 -12.36
CA ARG A 16 -5.95 13.28 -12.84
C ARG A 16 -5.45 11.84 -12.81
N TYR A 17 -4.19 11.61 -13.16
CA TYR A 17 -3.62 10.29 -13.38
C TYR A 17 -2.66 9.83 -12.28
N TRP A 18 -2.64 10.50 -11.13
CA TRP A 18 -1.73 10.19 -10.01
C TRP A 18 -1.72 8.71 -9.59
N LYS A 19 -2.87 8.02 -9.70
CA LYS A 19 -2.97 6.58 -9.39
C LYS A 19 -2.09 5.71 -10.30
N LEU A 20 -1.87 6.11 -11.56
CA LEU A 20 -1.00 5.38 -12.49
C LEU A 20 0.47 5.44 -12.06
N ILE A 21 0.89 6.52 -11.39
CA ILE A 21 2.25 6.68 -10.86
C ILE A 21 2.51 5.69 -9.71
N GLN A 22 1.47 5.33 -8.95
CA GLN A 22 1.58 4.38 -7.83
C GLN A 22 1.31 2.93 -8.23
N GLN A 23 0.75 2.70 -9.42
CA GLN A 23 0.45 1.34 -9.88
C GLN A 23 1.76 0.59 -10.20
N ASP A 24 1.76 -0.71 -9.95
CA ASP A 24 2.83 -1.59 -10.39
C ASP A 24 2.93 -1.56 -11.91
N SER A 25 4.11 -1.16 -12.42
CA SER A 25 4.39 -1.04 -13.85
C SER A 25 4.08 -2.32 -14.63
N ARG A 26 4.25 -3.50 -14.03
CA ARG A 26 3.97 -4.81 -14.64
C ARG A 26 2.49 -5.12 -14.80
N LYS A 27 1.63 -4.37 -14.11
CA LYS A 27 0.16 -4.54 -14.11
C LYS A 27 -0.55 -3.43 -14.88
N LEU A 28 0.18 -2.58 -15.60
CA LEU A 28 -0.43 -1.53 -16.42
C LEU A 28 -1.15 -2.17 -17.62
N SER A 29 -2.37 -1.69 -17.88
CA SER A 29 -3.15 -2.19 -19.01
C SER A 29 -2.68 -1.57 -20.32
N ASP A 30 -2.52 -2.42 -21.33
CA ASP A 30 -2.21 -2.04 -22.72
C ASP A 30 -3.44 -1.62 -23.52
N LYS A 31 -4.64 -1.63 -22.92
CA LYS A 31 -5.86 -1.20 -23.59
C LYS A 31 -5.82 0.31 -23.87
N ARG A 32 -6.01 0.68 -25.14
CA ARG A 32 -6.12 2.08 -25.57
C ARG A 32 -7.52 2.62 -25.30
N PHE A 33 -7.59 3.78 -24.68
CA PHE A 33 -8.84 4.51 -24.46
C PHE A 33 -8.66 6.00 -24.76
N TYR A 34 -9.72 6.65 -25.23
CA TYR A 34 -9.72 8.10 -25.41
C TYR A 34 -9.49 8.81 -24.08
N ARG A 35 -8.50 9.69 -24.03
CA ARG A 35 -8.13 10.46 -22.83
C ARG A 35 -8.39 11.94 -23.07
N PRO A 36 -9.47 12.53 -22.50
CA PRO A 36 -9.81 13.93 -22.74
C PRO A 36 -8.71 14.92 -22.35
N THR A 37 -7.89 14.60 -21.35
CA THR A 37 -6.75 15.43 -20.94
C THR A 37 -5.69 15.56 -22.03
N PHE A 38 -5.50 14.52 -22.85
CA PHE A 38 -4.50 14.50 -23.93
C PHE A 38 -5.13 14.62 -25.32
N ARG A 39 -6.47 14.57 -25.42
CA ARG A 39 -7.25 14.62 -26.68
C ARG A 39 -6.86 13.54 -27.69
N MET A 40 -6.49 12.35 -27.21
CA MET A 40 -6.08 11.22 -28.04
C MET A 40 -6.30 9.88 -27.31
N HIS A 41 -6.27 8.78 -28.06
CA HIS A 41 -6.33 7.43 -27.50
C HIS A 41 -4.95 7.00 -27.02
N LEU A 42 -4.82 6.75 -25.70
CA LEU A 42 -3.56 6.36 -25.07
C LEU A 42 -3.74 5.12 -24.21
N THR A 43 -2.68 4.32 -24.11
CA THR A 43 -2.52 3.29 -23.08
C THR A 43 -2.14 3.91 -21.74
N ASN A 44 -2.24 3.15 -20.66
CA ASN A 44 -1.80 3.64 -19.35
C ASN A 44 -0.27 3.86 -19.29
N LYS A 45 0.50 3.08 -20.06
CA LYS A 45 1.95 3.21 -20.17
C LYS A 45 2.34 4.52 -20.87
N GLU A 46 1.72 4.82 -22.01
CA GLU A 46 1.96 6.07 -22.74
C GLU A 46 1.58 7.31 -21.91
N ILE A 47 0.50 7.23 -21.13
CA ILE A 47 0.13 8.30 -20.20
C ILE A 47 1.22 8.47 -19.15
N LEU A 48 1.64 7.37 -18.51
CA LEU A 48 2.67 7.41 -17.49
C LEU A 48 3.98 8.01 -18.04
N ASP A 49 4.44 7.58 -19.22
CA ASP A 49 5.64 8.11 -19.85
C ASP A 49 5.55 9.64 -20.06
N LYS A 50 4.39 10.15 -20.50
CA LYS A 50 4.12 11.60 -20.60
C LYS A 50 4.10 12.30 -19.24
N LEU A 51 3.58 11.66 -18.19
CA LEU A 51 3.60 12.26 -16.84
C LEU A 51 5.04 12.35 -16.29
N LEU A 52 5.84 11.31 -16.52
CA LEU A 52 7.23 11.26 -16.07
C LEU A 52 8.12 12.21 -16.88
N SER A 53 7.76 12.55 -18.12
CA SER A 53 8.51 13.54 -18.91
C SER A 53 8.35 14.97 -18.40
N TYR A 54 7.36 15.26 -17.55
CA TYR A 54 7.16 16.60 -16.99
C TYR A 54 8.18 16.98 -15.91
N SER A 55 8.84 16.01 -15.28
CA SER A 55 9.79 16.29 -14.20
C SER A 55 10.80 15.15 -14.06
N GLN A 56 12.09 15.49 -14.17
CA GLN A 56 13.18 14.53 -13.99
C GLN A 56 13.19 13.97 -12.56
N ASP A 57 12.92 14.81 -11.56
CA ASP A 57 12.80 14.37 -10.17
C ASP A 57 11.68 13.34 -10.00
N LEU A 58 10.51 13.59 -10.60
CA LEU A 58 9.39 12.66 -10.55
C LEU A 58 9.76 11.32 -11.20
N LYS A 59 10.44 11.36 -12.34
CA LYS A 59 10.92 10.17 -13.05
C LYS A 59 11.90 9.37 -12.20
N HIS A 60 12.89 10.02 -11.59
CA HIS A 60 13.87 9.36 -10.74
C HIS A 60 13.21 8.69 -9.53
N HIS A 61 12.36 9.40 -8.79
CA HIS A 61 11.67 8.84 -7.62
C HIS A 61 10.67 7.74 -7.99
N TYR A 62 10.01 7.85 -9.15
CA TYR A 62 9.16 6.78 -9.67
C TYR A 62 9.94 5.50 -9.93
N GLN A 63 11.10 5.60 -10.59
CA GLN A 63 11.95 4.44 -10.86
C GLN A 63 12.41 3.76 -9.57
N LEU A 64 12.88 4.53 -8.59
CA LEU A 64 13.26 4.00 -7.28
C LEU A 64 12.08 3.32 -6.58
N TYR A 65 10.90 3.94 -6.58
CA TYR A 65 9.68 3.34 -6.00
C TYR A 65 9.32 2.01 -6.67
N GLN A 66 9.40 1.91 -8.00
CA GLN A 66 9.08 0.67 -8.72
C GLN A 66 10.09 -0.45 -8.41
N LEU A 67 11.38 -0.13 -8.27
CA LEU A 67 12.40 -1.10 -7.87
C LEU A 67 12.16 -1.60 -6.44
N LEU A 68 11.88 -0.69 -5.51
CA LEU A 68 11.52 -1.06 -4.13
C LEU A 68 10.28 -1.95 -4.10
N LEU A 69 9.24 -1.60 -4.86
CA LEU A 69 8.02 -2.39 -4.97
C LEU A 69 8.30 -3.79 -5.55
N PHE A 70 9.19 -3.89 -6.54
CA PHE A 70 9.59 -5.16 -7.15
C PHE A 70 10.25 -6.09 -6.13
N HIS A 71 11.30 -5.64 -5.44
CA HIS A 71 12.00 -6.47 -4.44
C HIS A 71 11.10 -6.82 -3.25
N PHE A 72 10.23 -5.90 -2.84
CA PHE A 72 9.26 -6.17 -1.78
C PHE A 72 8.28 -7.28 -2.17
N GLN A 73 7.73 -7.24 -3.39
CA GLN A 73 6.80 -8.26 -3.86
C GLN A 73 7.47 -9.62 -4.08
N ASN A 74 8.73 -9.64 -4.51
CA ASN A 74 9.52 -10.86 -4.68
C ASN A 74 10.09 -11.40 -3.36
N LYS A 75 9.83 -10.73 -2.23
CA LYS A 75 10.33 -11.11 -0.91
C LYS A 75 11.86 -11.20 -0.84
N GLU A 76 12.53 -10.23 -1.46
CA GLU A 76 13.99 -10.11 -1.46
C GLU A 76 14.42 -8.99 -0.47
N PRO A 77 14.45 -9.26 0.86
CA PRO A 77 14.71 -8.23 1.86
C PRO A 77 16.09 -7.59 1.73
N GLU A 78 17.11 -8.36 1.41
CA GLU A 78 18.49 -7.87 1.28
C GLU A 78 18.60 -6.81 0.17
N LYS A 79 18.06 -7.11 -1.02
CA LYS A 79 18.04 -6.16 -2.14
C LYS A 79 17.15 -4.96 -1.84
N PHE A 80 16.01 -5.16 -1.17
CA PHE A 80 15.12 -4.07 -0.77
C PHE A 80 15.82 -3.07 0.17
N PHE A 81 16.48 -3.57 1.22
CA PHE A 81 17.18 -2.71 2.17
C PHE A 81 18.48 -2.14 1.61
N GLY A 82 19.22 -2.89 0.78
CA GLY A 82 20.39 -2.37 0.07
C GLY A 82 20.05 -1.13 -0.76
N LEU A 83 18.97 -1.19 -1.55
CA LEU A 83 18.49 -0.03 -2.31
C LEU A 83 18.11 1.17 -1.43
N ILE A 84 17.55 0.94 -0.25
CA ILE A 84 17.20 2.00 0.70
C ILE A 84 18.47 2.68 1.24
N GLU A 85 19.46 1.88 1.64
CA GLU A 85 20.72 2.35 2.22
C GLU A 85 21.53 3.15 1.17
N ASP A 86 21.63 2.65 -0.07
CA ASP A 86 22.35 3.29 -1.17
C ASP A 86 21.76 4.65 -1.56
N ASN A 87 20.43 4.79 -1.50
CA ASN A 87 19.73 5.98 -1.95
C ASN A 87 19.42 6.98 -0.82
N LEU A 88 19.73 6.66 0.44
CA LEU A 88 19.29 7.44 1.62
C LEU A 88 19.70 8.91 1.57
N LYS A 89 20.89 9.22 1.04
CA LYS A 89 21.42 10.60 0.95
C LYS A 89 20.96 11.36 -0.29
N GLN A 90 20.53 10.66 -1.33
CA GLN A 90 20.21 11.24 -2.65
C GLN A 90 18.73 11.54 -2.82
N VAL A 91 17.86 10.85 -2.07
CA VAL A 91 16.41 11.02 -2.17
C VAL A 91 15.91 12.27 -1.47
N HIS A 92 14.76 12.75 -1.93
CA HIS A 92 14.06 13.88 -1.30
C HIS A 92 13.79 13.63 0.20
N PRO A 93 13.87 14.65 1.08
CA PRO A 93 13.74 14.50 2.54
C PRO A 93 12.51 13.70 3.02
N LEU A 94 11.38 13.81 2.31
CA LEU A 94 10.18 13.02 2.59
C LEU A 94 10.44 11.50 2.52
N PHE A 95 11.21 11.04 1.54
CA PHE A 95 11.59 9.64 1.41
C PHE A 95 12.61 9.24 2.49
N GLN A 96 13.51 10.15 2.87
CA GLN A 96 14.50 9.86 3.91
C GLN A 96 13.85 9.48 5.25
N THR A 97 12.78 10.16 5.64
CA THR A 97 12.04 9.84 6.87
C THR A 97 11.40 8.45 6.80
N VAL A 98 10.82 8.10 5.65
CA VAL A 98 10.23 6.78 5.41
C VAL A 98 11.31 5.70 5.46
N PHE A 99 12.43 5.94 4.78
CA PHE A 99 13.56 5.01 4.73
C PHE A 99 14.19 4.79 6.11
N LYS A 100 14.37 5.85 6.91
CA LYS A 100 14.82 5.72 8.31
C LYS A 100 13.87 4.88 9.15
N THR A 101 12.56 5.03 8.94
CA THR A 101 11.56 4.21 9.62
C THR A 101 11.68 2.75 9.22
N PHE A 102 11.82 2.46 7.91
CA PHE A 102 12.03 1.09 7.45
C PHE A 102 13.31 0.48 8.00
N LEU A 103 14.42 1.22 8.06
CA LEU A 103 15.66 0.73 8.65
C LEU A 103 15.54 0.47 10.15
N LYS A 104 14.81 1.32 10.89
CA LYS A 104 14.54 1.12 12.32
C LYS A 104 13.74 -0.16 12.58
N ASP A 105 12.77 -0.47 11.72
CA ASP A 105 11.92 -1.66 11.83
C ASP A 105 12.36 -2.81 10.89
N LYS A 106 13.64 -2.83 10.49
CA LYS A 106 14.19 -3.78 9.49
C LYS A 106 13.85 -5.22 9.81
N GLU A 107 14.14 -5.69 11.03
CA GLU A 107 13.86 -7.06 11.46
C GLU A 107 12.37 -7.43 11.32
N LYS A 108 11.47 -6.53 11.70
CA LYS A 108 10.01 -6.76 11.60
C LYS A 108 9.56 -6.88 10.15
N ILE A 109 10.11 -6.05 9.27
CA ILE A 109 9.79 -6.07 7.83
C ILE A 109 10.35 -7.33 7.18
N VAL A 110 11.58 -7.72 7.51
CA VAL A 110 12.18 -8.99 7.05
C VAL A 110 11.32 -10.17 7.47
N ASN A 111 10.94 -10.23 8.74
CA ASN A 111 10.05 -11.28 9.26
C ASN A 111 8.70 -11.29 8.52
N ALA A 112 8.13 -10.12 8.23
CA ALA A 112 6.86 -10.02 7.49
C ALA A 112 6.97 -10.50 6.03
N LEU A 113 8.14 -10.37 5.40
CA LEU A 113 8.39 -10.85 4.04
C LEU A 113 8.62 -12.37 3.99
N GLN A 114 9.38 -12.89 4.95
CA GLN A 114 9.79 -14.30 5.00
C GLN A 114 8.68 -15.21 5.55
N LEU A 115 7.99 -14.78 6.60
CA LEU A 115 6.97 -15.60 7.24
C LEU A 115 5.68 -15.66 6.39
N HIS A 116 5.01 -16.81 6.43
CA HIS A 116 3.74 -17.04 5.73
C HIS A 116 2.51 -16.61 6.55
N TYR A 117 2.71 -15.92 7.68
CA TYR A 117 1.61 -15.49 8.53
C TYR A 117 0.83 -14.35 7.88
N SER A 118 -0.48 -14.57 7.74
CA SER A 118 -1.40 -13.55 7.26
C SER A 118 -2.03 -12.79 8.42
N ASN A 119 -2.08 -11.46 8.28
CA ASN A 119 -2.84 -10.59 9.19
C ASN A 119 -4.36 -10.81 9.11
N ALA A 120 -4.86 -11.65 8.19
CA ALA A 120 -6.29 -11.90 7.99
C ALA A 120 -7.00 -12.35 9.27
N LYS A 121 -6.39 -13.23 10.08
CA LYS A 121 -6.99 -13.68 11.35
C LYS A 121 -7.12 -12.53 12.36
N LEU A 122 -6.07 -11.72 12.49
CA LEU A 122 -6.06 -10.55 13.37
C LEU A 122 -7.07 -9.50 12.92
N GLU A 123 -7.12 -9.19 11.62
CA GLU A 123 -8.07 -8.22 11.08
C GLU A 123 -9.52 -8.67 11.19
N ALA A 124 -9.80 -9.96 10.97
CA ALA A 124 -11.13 -10.51 11.19
C ALA A 124 -11.60 -10.32 12.65
N THR A 125 -10.69 -10.53 13.62
CA THR A 125 -10.96 -10.29 15.04
C THR A 125 -11.15 -8.80 15.33
N ASN A 126 -10.27 -7.93 14.82
CA ASN A 126 -10.39 -6.47 15.00
C ASN A 126 -11.70 -5.93 14.43
N ASN A 127 -12.13 -6.40 13.26
CA ASN A 127 -13.39 -5.99 12.64
C ASN A 127 -14.60 -6.46 13.46
N LEU A 128 -14.56 -7.67 14.03
CA LEU A 128 -15.58 -8.15 14.94
C LEU A 128 -15.67 -7.27 16.20
N ILE A 129 -14.53 -6.93 16.81
CA ILE A 129 -14.47 -6.05 17.99
C ILE A 129 -15.05 -4.66 17.66
N LYS A 130 -14.66 -4.08 16.51
CA LYS A 130 -15.21 -2.80 16.02
C LYS A 130 -16.72 -2.88 15.83
N LEU A 131 -17.24 -3.99 15.26
CA LEU A 131 -18.67 -4.21 15.09
C LEU A 131 -19.41 -4.29 16.43
N ILE A 132 -18.87 -5.03 17.41
CA ILE A 132 -19.44 -5.13 18.76
C ILE A 132 -19.50 -3.76 19.42
N LYS A 133 -18.42 -2.98 19.34
CA LYS A 133 -18.37 -1.62 19.88
C LYS A 133 -19.42 -0.70 19.22
N ARG A 134 -19.57 -0.79 17.90
CA ARG A 134 -20.56 0.00 17.12
C ARG A 134 -21.99 -0.38 17.49
N ASN A 135 -22.30 -1.68 17.58
CA ASN A 135 -23.66 -2.16 17.87
C ASN A 135 -24.12 -1.83 19.29
N ALA A 136 -23.18 -1.75 20.24
CA ALA A 136 -23.48 -1.36 21.62
C ALA A 136 -23.53 0.16 21.85
N PHE A 137 -23.26 0.97 20.81
CA PHE A 137 -23.06 2.42 20.93
C PHE A 137 -21.99 2.79 21.98
N GLY A 138 -20.95 1.95 22.09
CA GLY A 138 -19.91 2.07 23.11
C GLY A 138 -20.21 1.30 24.39
N PHE A 139 -19.20 1.20 25.26
CA PHE A 139 -19.30 0.54 26.56
C PHE A 139 -18.79 1.49 27.62
N ARG A 140 -19.54 1.67 28.71
CA ARG A 140 -19.09 2.44 29.88
C ARG A 140 -18.05 1.68 30.72
N ASN A 141 -18.17 0.36 30.80
CA ASN A 141 -17.27 -0.51 31.57
C ASN A 141 -16.47 -1.43 30.63
N PHE A 142 -15.14 -1.37 30.73
CA PHE A 142 -14.23 -2.16 29.92
C PHE A 142 -14.35 -3.68 30.16
N GLU A 143 -14.61 -4.12 31.39
CA GLU A 143 -14.79 -5.54 31.70
C GLU A 143 -16.04 -6.11 31.01
N ASN A 144 -17.11 -5.32 30.92
CA ASN A 144 -18.30 -5.73 30.19
C ASN A 144 -18.04 -5.81 28.68
N PHE A 145 -17.21 -4.90 28.14
CA PHE A 145 -16.78 -4.96 26.75
C PHE A 145 -15.95 -6.21 26.47
N LYS A 146 -14.96 -6.49 27.31
CA LYS A 146 -14.10 -7.67 27.24
C LYS A 146 -14.92 -8.96 27.31
N LYS A 147 -15.83 -9.08 28.28
CA LYS A 147 -16.76 -10.22 28.39
C LYS A 147 -17.59 -10.41 27.12
N ARG A 148 -18.14 -9.34 26.56
CA ARG A 148 -18.94 -9.40 25.32
C ARG A 148 -18.11 -9.87 24.12
N ILE A 149 -16.85 -9.45 24.00
CA ILE A 149 -15.94 -9.91 22.95
C ILE A 149 -15.70 -11.42 23.09
N PHE A 150 -15.37 -11.90 24.29
CA PHE A 150 -15.14 -13.34 24.52
C PHE A 150 -16.37 -14.19 24.20
N ILE A 151 -17.55 -13.76 24.64
CA ILE A 151 -18.81 -14.45 24.31
C ILE A 151 -19.00 -14.53 22.80
N ALA A 152 -18.83 -13.42 22.07
CA ALA A 152 -19.00 -13.39 20.62
C ALA A 152 -17.98 -14.28 19.88
N LEU A 153 -16.72 -14.30 20.35
CA LEU A 153 -15.68 -15.17 19.80
C LEU A 153 -16.00 -16.65 20.04
N ASN A 154 -16.44 -17.01 21.25
CA ASN A 154 -16.82 -18.38 21.59
C ASN A 154 -18.01 -18.86 20.76
N ILE A 155 -19.06 -18.05 20.62
CA ILE A 155 -20.22 -18.38 19.76
C ILE A 155 -19.78 -18.60 18.30
N LYS A 156 -18.88 -17.76 17.78
CA LYS A 156 -18.37 -17.92 16.41
C LYS A 156 -17.56 -19.20 16.25
N LYS A 157 -16.76 -19.56 17.26
CA LYS A 157 -16.00 -20.81 17.31
C LYS A 157 -16.91 -22.04 17.36
N GLU A 158 -17.98 -22.01 18.16
CA GLU A 158 -18.96 -23.10 18.23
C GLU A 158 -19.73 -23.29 16.91
N ARG A 159 -20.09 -22.19 16.23
CA ARG A 159 -20.79 -22.23 14.93
C ARG A 159 -19.90 -22.74 13.79
N THR A 160 -18.59 -22.54 13.88
CA THR A 160 -17.64 -23.12 12.92
C THR A 160 -17.31 -24.53 13.37
N LYS A 161 -18.10 -25.54 12.95
CA LYS A 161 -17.69 -26.94 13.07
C LYS A 161 -16.26 -27.06 12.55
N PHE A 162 -15.35 -27.59 13.36
CA PHE A 162 -14.01 -27.97 12.92
C PHE A 162 -14.20 -29.05 11.84
N VAL A 163 -14.21 -28.65 10.57
CA VAL A 163 -13.90 -29.57 9.50
C VAL A 163 -12.42 -29.82 9.64
N LEU A 164 -12.07 -30.92 10.32
CA LEU A 164 -10.73 -31.48 10.27
C LEU A 164 -10.42 -31.64 8.78
N SER A 165 -9.46 -30.85 8.29
CA SER A 165 -8.89 -31.05 6.97
C SER A 165 -8.41 -32.49 6.92
N GLN A 166 -9.06 -33.33 6.11
CA GLN A 166 -8.52 -34.64 5.76
C GLN A 166 -7.11 -34.40 5.20
N ALA A 167 -6.14 -35.07 5.81
CA ALA A 167 -4.77 -35.15 5.32
C ALA A 167 -4.73 -35.91 4.00
#